data_AF-A0A1M3BTR5-F1
#
_entry.id   AF-A0A1M3BTR5-F1
#
_cell.length_a   1.000
_cell.length_b   1.000
_cell.length_c   1.000
_cell.angle_alpha   90.00
_cell.angle_beta   90.00
_cell.angle_gamma   90.00
#
_symmetry.space_group_name_H-M   'P 1'
#
loop_
_entity.id
_entity.type
_entity.pdbx_description
1 polymer ?
#
loop_
_entity_poly.entity_id
_entity_poly.type
_entity_poly.pdbx_seq_one_letter_code
_entity_poly.pdbx_strand_id
1 'polypeptide(L)'
;MQWARKQTGFTIVELLIVIVVIAVLAAIVTVAYNGVTQKAKDSAAKSAAQSAAMKLATYAVDNSEAFPASLAAAGVNDGNGVTFQYSVNSTSNGYCVTAVANGVAYYTGNNYGYTGSSSGTVNENNPTSGACPGHTTTGAVAIKNYAMNPGVEVNAAGMSGPNSSTTARDTSKYHSGVASLLVTMPINNSTTTVGAAVFNYSDFTTVLEANTTYTVSLWVWVPTSTVSPTISIQGSGRTAPTNPAERTSNTKNQWVRLNNTFTTLTSGSVVIYVLNNAATTVAGTQYWIDDVMLVKGTEVANYADGNSAGWVWNGTANNSSSSGPAL
;
A
#
# COMPACT_ATOMS: atom_id res chain seq x y z
N MET A 1 42.57 21.72 -74.42
CA MET A 1 43.48 21.11 -73.44
C MET A 1 42.76 21.07 -72.10
N GLN A 2 42.31 19.90 -71.65
CA GLN A 2 41.68 19.75 -70.33
C GLN A 2 42.79 19.59 -69.28
N TRP A 3 42.83 20.48 -68.29
CA TRP A 3 43.76 20.40 -67.17
C TRP A 3 43.22 19.40 -66.15
N ALA A 4 43.93 18.28 -65.98
CA ALA A 4 43.63 17.31 -64.94
C ALA A 4 43.93 17.93 -63.56
N ARG A 5 42.88 18.11 -62.75
CA ARG A 5 43.00 18.57 -61.35
C ARG A 5 43.76 17.51 -60.54
N LYS A 6 44.89 17.89 -59.93
CA LYS A 6 45.59 17.04 -58.95
C LYS A 6 44.65 16.77 -57.77
N GLN A 7 44.30 15.51 -57.55
CA GLN A 7 43.64 15.10 -56.31
C GLN A 7 44.68 15.07 -55.19
N THR A 8 44.50 15.94 -54.20
CA THR A 8 45.26 15.89 -52.94
C THR A 8 44.60 14.86 -52.03
N GLY A 9 45.28 13.75 -51.76
CA GLY A 9 44.83 12.74 -50.80
C GLY A 9 45.05 13.20 -49.36
N PHE A 10 44.17 12.78 -48.46
CA PHE A 10 44.33 12.96 -47.01
C PHE A 10 45.53 12.14 -46.51
N THR A 11 46.38 12.72 -45.67
CA THR A 11 47.48 11.97 -45.04
C THR A 11 46.94 11.07 -43.94
N ILE A 12 47.60 9.92 -43.72
CA ILE A 12 47.27 9.01 -42.60
C ILE A 12 47.38 9.74 -41.25
N VAL A 13 48.31 10.68 -41.12
CA VAL A 13 48.51 11.47 -39.90
C VAL A 13 47.34 12.42 -39.64
N GLU A 14 46.82 13.08 -40.68
CA GLU A 14 45.62 13.93 -40.56
C GLU A 14 44.39 13.12 -40.14
N LEU A 15 44.22 11.90 -40.67
CA LEU A 15 43.13 11.04 -40.24
C LEU A 15 43.33 10.57 -38.78
N LEU A 16 44.56 10.24 -38.39
CA LEU A 16 44.89 9.76 -37.06
C LEU A 16 44.63 10.83 -35.99
N ILE A 17 45.03 12.07 -36.22
CA ILE A 17 44.79 13.14 -35.24
C ILE A 17 43.29 13.42 -35.10
N VAL A 18 42.50 13.33 -36.18
CA VAL A 18 41.05 13.55 -36.13
C VAL A 18 40.36 12.49 -35.28
N ILE A 19 40.69 11.19 -35.46
CA ILE A 19 40.07 10.14 -34.65
C ILE A 19 40.48 10.25 -33.18
N VAL A 20 41.72 10.66 -32.88
CA VAL A 20 42.19 10.89 -31.50
C VAL A 20 41.43 12.06 -30.88
N VAL A 21 41.25 13.17 -31.60
CA VAL A 21 40.49 14.32 -31.11
C VAL A 21 39.03 13.95 -30.85
N ILE A 22 38.38 13.21 -31.78
CA ILE A 22 37.01 12.73 -31.58
C ILE A 22 36.92 11.80 -30.36
N ALA A 23 37.90 10.91 -30.17
CA ALA A 23 37.92 10.01 -29.01
C ALA A 23 38.01 10.77 -27.68
N VAL A 24 38.87 11.79 -27.58
CA VAL A 24 38.97 12.63 -26.38
C VAL A 24 37.68 13.43 -26.15
N LEU A 25 37.12 14.05 -27.20
CA LEU A 25 35.87 14.80 -27.10
C LEU A 25 34.70 13.91 -26.68
N ALA A 26 34.58 12.71 -27.25
CA ALA A 26 33.56 11.74 -26.89
C ALA A 26 33.66 11.30 -25.42
N ALA A 27 34.87 11.09 -24.91
CA ALA A 27 35.09 10.74 -23.51
C ALA A 27 34.62 11.85 -22.55
N ILE A 28 34.97 13.12 -22.82
CA ILE A 28 34.54 14.28 -22.02
C ILE A 28 33.01 14.44 -22.07
N VAL A 29 32.42 14.37 -23.28
CA VAL A 29 30.97 14.48 -23.48
C VAL A 29 30.23 13.40 -22.71
N THR A 30 30.72 12.16 -22.72
CA THR A 30 30.06 11.04 -22.01
C THR A 30 29.97 11.28 -20.51
N VAL A 31 31.06 11.73 -19.86
CA VAL A 31 31.06 12.01 -18.41
C VAL A 31 30.16 13.20 -18.08
N ALA A 32 30.21 14.27 -18.88
CA ALA A 32 29.36 15.45 -18.68
C ALA A 32 27.87 15.15 -18.90
N TYR A 33 27.54 14.33 -19.90
CA TYR A 33 26.17 13.97 -20.25
C TYR A 33 25.44 13.23 -19.12
N ASN A 34 26.12 12.33 -18.41
CA ASN A 34 25.55 11.62 -17.26
C ASN A 34 25.14 12.60 -16.14
N GLY A 35 25.99 13.58 -15.84
CA GLY A 35 25.71 14.60 -14.82
C GLY A 35 24.55 15.53 -15.20
N VAL A 36 24.48 15.97 -16.45
CA VAL A 36 23.38 16.82 -16.96
C VAL A 36 22.06 16.05 -16.94
N THR A 37 22.06 14.79 -17.36
CA THR A 37 20.86 13.95 -17.38
C THR A 37 20.33 13.75 -15.96
N GLN A 38 21.19 13.48 -14.98
CA GLN A 38 20.76 13.33 -13.59
C GLN A 38 20.16 14.63 -13.03
N LYS A 39 20.81 15.78 -13.26
CA LYS A 39 20.28 17.08 -12.83
C LYS A 39 18.93 17.41 -13.47
N ALA A 40 18.73 17.03 -14.72
CA ALA A 40 17.46 17.21 -15.41
C ALA A 40 16.35 16.35 -14.78
N LYS A 41 16.65 15.09 -14.43
CA LYS A 41 15.72 14.19 -13.72
C LYS A 41 15.38 14.73 -12.31
N ASP A 42 16.39 15.15 -11.55
CA ASP A 42 16.20 15.75 -10.22
C ASP A 42 15.31 17.00 -10.31
N SER A 43 15.58 17.87 -11.29
CA SER A 43 14.80 19.10 -11.51
C SER A 43 13.35 18.78 -11.90
N ALA A 44 13.13 17.75 -12.72
CA ALA A 44 11.80 17.32 -13.13
C ALA A 44 10.97 16.79 -11.94
N ALA A 45 11.53 15.88 -11.14
CA ALA A 45 10.86 15.33 -9.96
C ALA A 45 10.61 16.41 -8.90
N LYS A 46 11.60 17.27 -8.63
CA LYS A 46 11.48 18.38 -7.68
C LYS A 46 10.40 19.38 -8.11
N SER A 47 10.41 19.79 -9.37
CA SER A 47 9.41 20.71 -9.93
C SER A 47 7.99 20.11 -9.90
N ALA A 48 7.87 18.81 -10.17
CA ALA A 48 6.59 18.12 -10.07
C ALA A 48 6.06 18.10 -8.63
N ALA A 49 6.90 17.79 -7.64
CA ALA A 49 6.51 17.84 -6.23
C ALA A 49 6.06 19.26 -5.79
N GLN A 50 6.78 20.31 -6.21
CA GLN A 50 6.38 21.70 -5.94
C GLN A 50 5.06 22.06 -6.61
N SER A 51 4.88 21.65 -7.87
CA SER A 51 3.65 21.92 -8.61
C SER A 51 2.43 21.24 -7.97
N ALA A 52 2.61 20.02 -7.47
CA ALA A 52 1.56 19.33 -6.71
C ALA A 52 1.25 20.04 -5.38
N ALA A 53 2.28 20.45 -4.63
CA ALA A 53 2.11 21.21 -3.40
C ALA A 53 1.33 22.52 -3.61
N MET A 54 1.69 23.30 -4.63
CA MET A 54 0.97 24.54 -4.95
C MET A 54 -0.52 24.29 -5.26
N LYS A 55 -0.83 23.24 -6.02
CA LYS A 55 -2.22 22.86 -6.31
C LYS A 55 -2.99 22.44 -5.06
N LEU A 56 -2.34 21.71 -4.15
CA LEU A 56 -2.92 21.31 -2.87
C LEU A 56 -3.17 22.52 -1.96
N ALA A 57 -2.23 23.46 -1.90
CA ALA A 57 -2.38 24.71 -1.15
C ALA A 57 -3.53 25.56 -1.70
N THR A 58 -3.62 25.73 -3.03
CA THR A 58 -4.74 26.43 -3.67
C THR A 58 -6.07 25.75 -3.34
N TYR A 59 -6.14 24.42 -3.44
CA TYR A 59 -7.34 23.68 -3.06
C TYR A 59 -7.73 23.95 -1.61
N ALA A 60 -6.77 23.90 -0.68
CA ALA A 60 -7.04 24.15 0.73
C ALA A 60 -7.60 25.56 0.98
N VAL A 61 -7.03 26.58 0.33
CA VAL A 61 -7.55 27.97 0.40
C VAL A 61 -9.02 28.04 -0.04
N ASP A 62 -9.37 27.35 -1.13
CA ASP A 62 -10.73 27.32 -1.65
C ASP A 62 -11.69 26.45 -0.80
N ASN A 63 -11.16 25.57 0.05
CA ASN A 63 -11.92 24.56 0.80
C ASN A 63 -11.74 24.69 2.32
N SER A 64 -11.76 25.91 2.85
CA SER A 64 -11.71 26.17 4.32
C SER A 64 -10.48 25.57 5.00
N GLU A 65 -9.32 25.70 4.36
CA GLU A 65 -8.02 25.16 4.77
C GLU A 65 -7.95 23.63 4.78
N ALA A 66 -8.96 22.91 4.31
CA ALA A 66 -8.96 21.45 4.28
C ALA A 66 -8.26 20.91 3.02
N PHE A 67 -7.29 20.01 3.22
CA PHE A 67 -6.67 19.29 2.13
C PHE A 67 -7.60 18.22 1.53
N PRO A 68 -7.50 17.96 0.21
CA PRO A 68 -8.40 17.04 -0.47
C PRO A 68 -8.14 15.58 -0.05
N ALA A 69 -9.16 14.73 -0.12
CA ALA A 69 -9.00 13.29 0.11
C ALA A 69 -8.18 12.58 -0.98
N SER A 70 -7.99 13.21 -2.14
CA SER A 70 -7.19 12.67 -3.26
C SER A 70 -6.51 13.78 -4.06
N LEU A 71 -5.37 13.47 -4.68
CA LEU A 71 -4.66 14.39 -5.58
C LEU A 71 -5.51 14.83 -6.78
N ALA A 72 -6.32 13.91 -7.31
CA ALA A 72 -7.17 14.19 -8.46
C ALA A 72 -8.18 15.31 -8.18
N ALA A 73 -8.66 15.44 -6.94
CA ALA A 73 -9.55 16.53 -6.53
C ALA A 73 -8.86 17.91 -6.58
N ALA A 74 -7.53 17.96 -6.42
CA ALA A 74 -6.71 19.17 -6.66
C ALA A 74 -6.23 19.30 -8.12
N GLY A 75 -6.70 18.45 -9.03
CA GLY A 75 -6.24 18.43 -10.43
C GLY A 75 -4.78 18.01 -10.59
N VAL A 76 -4.25 17.22 -9.64
CA VAL A 76 -2.94 16.56 -9.76
C VAL A 76 -3.19 15.12 -10.18
N ASN A 77 -2.69 14.75 -11.35
CA ASN A 77 -2.81 13.41 -11.91
C ASN A 77 -1.44 12.95 -12.42
N ASP A 78 -1.23 11.64 -12.43
CA ASP A 78 -0.08 11.03 -13.10
C ASP A 78 -0.08 11.38 -14.59
N GLY A 79 1.11 11.51 -15.18
CA GLY A 79 1.25 11.85 -16.58
C GLY A 79 2.65 12.35 -16.94
N ASN A 80 2.97 12.39 -18.23
CA ASN A 80 4.25 12.88 -18.75
C ASN A 80 5.49 12.25 -18.08
N GLY A 81 5.42 10.97 -17.71
CA GLY A 81 6.51 10.26 -17.04
C GLY A 81 6.71 10.61 -15.57
N VAL A 82 5.70 11.24 -14.94
CA VAL A 82 5.64 11.52 -13.51
C VAL A 82 4.51 10.73 -12.88
N THR A 83 4.80 10.05 -11.77
CA THR A 83 3.80 9.44 -10.90
C THR A 83 3.79 10.12 -9.54
N PHE A 84 2.62 10.21 -8.93
CA PHE A 84 2.42 10.83 -7.63
C PHE A 84 1.89 9.83 -6.60
N GLN A 85 2.33 10.01 -5.37
CA GLN A 85 1.80 9.32 -4.21
C GLN A 85 1.43 10.38 -3.18
N TYR A 86 0.30 10.18 -2.50
CA TYR A 86 -0.27 11.19 -1.62
C TYR A 86 -0.88 10.58 -0.38
N SER A 87 -0.58 11.23 0.73
CA SER A 87 -1.14 10.92 2.03
C SER A 87 -1.69 12.21 2.63
N VAL A 88 -2.89 12.14 3.22
CA VAL A 88 -3.52 13.24 3.95
C VAL A 88 -3.85 12.82 5.37
N ASN A 89 -3.59 13.70 6.33
CA ASN A 89 -3.94 13.54 7.74
C ASN A 89 -4.93 14.63 8.11
N SER A 90 -6.22 14.28 8.11
CA SER A 90 -7.29 15.22 8.43
C SER A 90 -7.26 15.70 9.89
N THR A 91 -6.67 14.92 10.81
CA THR A 91 -6.59 15.28 12.23
C THR A 91 -5.61 16.42 12.47
N SER A 92 -4.44 16.38 11.83
CA SER A 92 -3.44 17.46 11.93
C SER A 92 -3.59 18.51 10.83
N ASN A 93 -4.59 18.36 9.97
CA ASN A 93 -4.76 19.11 8.72
C ASN A 93 -3.45 19.21 7.92
N GLY A 94 -2.83 18.05 7.70
CA GLY A 94 -1.54 17.95 7.02
C GLY A 94 -1.58 17.02 5.83
N TYR A 95 -0.58 17.13 4.96
CA TYR A 95 -0.43 16.26 3.80
C TYR A 95 1.05 15.96 3.53
N CYS A 96 1.30 14.89 2.78
CA CYS A 96 2.59 14.61 2.17
C CYS A 96 2.38 14.08 0.76
N VAL A 97 3.15 14.60 -0.20
CA VAL A 97 3.14 14.18 -1.61
C VAL A 97 4.55 13.78 -2.03
N THR A 98 4.67 12.61 -2.66
CA THR A 98 5.88 12.18 -3.38
C THR A 98 5.61 12.29 -4.87
N ALA A 99 6.50 12.93 -5.62
CA ALA A 99 6.55 12.87 -7.07
C ALA A 99 7.75 12.03 -7.51
N VAL A 100 7.53 11.08 -8.41
CA VAL A 100 8.58 10.27 -9.01
C VAL A 100 8.64 10.57 -10.50
N ALA A 101 9.76 11.08 -10.97
CA ALA A 101 10.01 11.33 -12.39
C ALA A 101 11.29 10.61 -12.83
N ASN A 102 11.21 9.78 -13.87
CA ASN A 102 12.35 9.07 -14.44
C ASN A 102 13.17 8.26 -13.40
N GLY A 103 12.50 7.66 -12.41
CA GLY A 103 13.11 6.86 -11.34
C GLY A 103 13.75 7.69 -10.21
N VAL A 104 13.55 9.00 -10.20
CA VAL A 104 13.99 9.90 -9.12
C VAL A 104 12.78 10.41 -8.36
N ALA A 105 12.81 10.29 -7.03
CA ALA A 105 11.73 10.70 -6.17
C ALA A 105 12.08 11.96 -5.37
N TYR A 106 11.14 12.89 -5.29
CA TYR A 106 11.16 14.01 -4.37
C TYR A 106 9.83 14.11 -3.66
N TYR A 107 9.86 14.52 -2.39
CA TYR A 107 8.66 14.66 -1.59
C TYR A 107 8.61 16.01 -0.86
N THR A 108 7.40 16.46 -0.59
CA THR A 108 7.10 17.67 0.16
C THR A 108 5.74 17.52 0.85
N GLY A 109 5.45 18.38 1.82
CA GLY A 109 4.24 18.30 2.62
C GLY A 109 4.21 19.36 3.71
N ASN A 110 3.13 19.37 4.47
CA ASN A 110 2.91 20.26 5.59
C ASN A 110 2.23 19.50 6.72
N ASN A 111 2.71 19.70 7.96
CA ASN A 111 2.08 19.29 9.22
C ASN A 111 1.44 17.89 9.25
N TYR A 112 2.00 16.93 8.50
CA TYR A 112 1.42 15.59 8.39
C TYR A 112 1.52 14.80 9.72
N GLY A 113 2.36 15.25 10.65
CA GLY A 113 2.39 14.73 12.03
C GLY A 113 2.89 13.30 12.13
N TYR A 114 4.02 12.97 11.48
CA TYR A 114 4.64 11.65 11.64
C TYR A 114 5.23 11.49 13.06
N THR A 115 4.52 10.82 13.96
CA THR A 115 5.13 10.36 15.22
C THR A 115 6.06 9.18 14.93
N GLY A 116 7.37 9.42 14.89
CA GLY A 116 8.40 8.36 14.87
C GLY A 116 9.33 8.28 13.65
N SER A 117 9.23 9.19 12.67
CA SER A 117 10.19 9.25 11.55
C SER A 117 11.25 10.31 11.79
N SER A 118 12.53 9.94 11.63
CA SER A 118 13.68 10.84 11.59
C SER A 118 13.79 11.63 10.27
N SER A 119 12.86 11.48 9.33
CA SER A 119 12.73 12.44 8.23
C SER A 119 12.07 13.70 8.74
N GLY A 120 12.90 14.73 8.88
CA GLY A 120 12.54 16.03 9.45
C GLY A 120 11.32 16.68 8.81
N THR A 121 10.82 17.69 9.51
CA THR A 121 9.83 18.68 9.05
C THR A 121 9.79 18.78 7.53
N VAL A 122 8.78 18.15 6.92
CA VAL A 122 8.48 18.36 5.50
C VAL A 122 8.24 19.85 5.30
N ASN A 123 9.05 20.46 4.43
CA ASN A 123 8.93 21.86 4.09
C ASN A 123 8.17 21.96 2.76
N GLU A 124 6.97 22.51 2.83
CA GLU A 124 6.07 22.73 1.69
C GLU A 124 6.74 23.48 0.52
N ASN A 125 7.74 24.31 0.83
CA ASN A 125 8.45 25.14 -0.15
C ASN A 125 9.72 24.51 -0.71
N ASN A 126 10.25 23.44 -0.11
CA ASN A 126 11.51 22.84 -0.52
C ASN A 126 11.41 21.31 -0.53
N PRO A 127 11.03 20.71 -1.67
CA PRO A 127 11.00 19.26 -1.79
C PRO A 127 12.37 18.67 -1.53
N THR A 128 12.35 17.54 -0.82
CA THR A 128 13.53 16.79 -0.40
C THR A 128 13.62 15.51 -1.23
N SER A 129 14.85 15.07 -1.52
CA SER A 129 15.07 13.81 -2.23
C SER A 129 14.58 12.62 -1.41
N GLY A 130 13.92 11.66 -2.06
CA GLY A 130 13.31 10.49 -1.44
C GLY A 130 11.79 10.51 -1.55
N ALA A 131 11.12 9.82 -0.64
CA ALA A 131 9.68 9.68 -0.61
C ALA A 131 9.15 9.98 0.80
N CYS A 132 7.89 10.44 0.89
CA CYS A 132 7.18 10.46 2.16
C CYS A 132 7.22 9.06 2.80
N PRO A 133 7.26 8.95 4.13
CA PRO A 133 7.01 7.69 4.81
C PRO A 133 5.72 7.01 4.29
N GLY A 134 5.78 5.71 3.99
CA GLY A 134 4.69 4.97 3.35
C GLY A 134 4.65 5.02 1.83
N HIS A 135 5.44 5.88 1.18
CA HIS A 135 5.51 6.00 -0.28
C HIS A 135 6.75 5.29 -0.85
N THR A 136 6.69 4.95 -2.14
CA THR A 136 7.81 4.38 -2.91
C THR A 136 8.68 5.47 -3.52
N THR A 137 9.95 5.17 -3.77
CA THR A 137 10.86 6.01 -4.58
C THR A 137 10.91 5.59 -6.06
N THR A 138 10.35 4.43 -6.38
CA THR A 138 10.42 3.82 -7.72
C THR A 138 9.27 4.26 -8.64
N GLY A 139 8.28 4.97 -8.08
CA GLY A 139 7.09 5.41 -8.81
C GLY A 139 6.03 4.34 -8.90
N ALA A 140 6.27 3.17 -8.30
CA ALA A 140 5.24 2.17 -8.04
C ALA A 140 4.20 2.72 -7.06
N VAL A 141 2.96 2.28 -7.21
CA VAL A 141 1.86 2.71 -6.34
C VAL A 141 2.06 2.10 -4.95
N ALA A 142 2.07 2.94 -3.91
CA ALA A 142 2.08 2.48 -2.53
C ALA A 142 0.90 1.53 -2.25
N ILE A 143 1.16 0.49 -1.48
CA ILE A 143 0.11 -0.44 -1.07
C ILE A 143 -0.58 0.15 0.13
N LYS A 144 -1.90 0.24 0.06
CA LYS A 144 -2.74 0.57 1.20
C LYS A 144 -3.31 -0.72 1.78
N ASN A 145 -2.99 -1.00 3.03
CA ASN A 145 -3.73 -1.97 3.82
C ASN A 145 -4.99 -1.27 4.35
N TYR A 146 -6.12 -1.55 3.72
CA TYR A 146 -7.41 -1.07 4.15
C TYR A 146 -7.85 -1.69 5.49
N ALA A 147 -7.13 -2.68 6.02
CA ALA A 147 -7.36 -3.23 7.34
C ALA A 147 -6.78 -2.36 8.44
N MET A 148 -7.62 -2.15 9.45
CA MET A 148 -7.26 -1.52 10.71
C MET A 148 -6.73 -2.57 11.70
N ASN A 149 -6.08 -3.63 11.18
CA ASN A 149 -5.64 -4.79 11.95
C ASN A 149 -4.24 -4.67 12.56
N PRO A 150 -3.98 -3.59 13.28
CA PRO A 150 -3.21 -3.66 14.51
C PRO A 150 -3.95 -3.05 15.68
N GLY A 151 -5.28 -2.88 15.53
CA GLY A 151 -6.18 -2.87 16.67
C GLY A 151 -5.76 -3.96 17.64
N VAL A 152 -5.69 -5.23 17.20
CA VAL A 152 -5.30 -6.38 18.04
C VAL A 152 -3.96 -6.23 18.76
N GLU A 153 -3.01 -5.49 18.20
CA GLU A 153 -1.72 -5.25 18.85
C GLU A 153 -1.89 -4.43 20.14
N VAL A 154 -2.96 -3.63 20.24
CA VAL A 154 -3.27 -2.76 21.39
C VAL A 154 -4.55 -3.19 22.13
N ASN A 155 -5.65 -3.47 21.44
CA ASN A 155 -6.96 -3.84 21.98
C ASN A 155 -7.82 -4.65 20.97
N ALA A 156 -8.98 -5.18 21.37
CA ALA A 156 -9.89 -5.90 20.47
C ALA A 156 -11.10 -5.05 20.02
N ALA A 157 -10.99 -3.71 20.04
CA ALA A 157 -12.10 -2.82 19.68
C ALA A 157 -12.42 -2.90 18.18
N GLY A 158 -13.71 -2.81 17.84
CA GLY A 158 -14.19 -2.98 16.46
C GLY A 158 -14.20 -4.44 15.97
N MET A 159 -13.84 -5.40 16.83
CA MET A 159 -13.82 -6.82 16.48
C MET A 159 -14.98 -7.55 17.15
N SER A 160 -15.87 -8.10 16.34
CA SER A 160 -17.02 -8.88 16.78
C SER A 160 -16.94 -10.30 16.26
N GLY A 161 -17.31 -11.26 17.10
CA GLY A 161 -17.47 -12.64 16.68
C GLY A 161 -18.91 -12.96 16.22
N PRO A 162 -19.17 -14.08 15.51
CA PRO A 162 -20.52 -14.45 15.08
C PRO A 162 -21.44 -14.82 16.26
N ASN A 163 -22.76 -14.89 16.05
CA ASN A 163 -23.66 -15.77 16.81
C ASN A 163 -23.50 -15.76 18.35
N SER A 164 -23.19 -14.62 18.97
CA SER A 164 -22.91 -14.45 20.41
C SER A 164 -21.60 -15.07 20.92
N SER A 165 -20.64 -15.35 20.04
CA SER A 165 -19.27 -15.75 20.42
C SER A 165 -18.58 -14.60 21.16
N THR A 166 -17.60 -14.93 22.00
CA THR A 166 -16.79 -13.93 22.68
C THR A 166 -15.47 -13.72 21.92
N THR A 167 -15.09 -12.45 21.74
CA THR A 167 -13.79 -12.03 21.21
C THR A 167 -12.93 -11.48 22.33
N ALA A 168 -11.62 -11.78 22.28
CA ALA A 168 -10.63 -11.25 23.20
C ALA A 168 -9.30 -11.05 22.49
N ARG A 169 -8.50 -10.11 22.99
CA ARG A 169 -7.07 -10.01 22.62
C ARG A 169 -6.29 -11.06 23.40
N ASP A 170 -5.46 -11.86 22.73
CA ASP A 170 -4.62 -12.88 23.35
C ASP A 170 -3.14 -12.66 23.01
N THR A 171 -2.31 -12.49 24.04
CA THR A 171 -0.85 -12.30 23.92
C THR A 171 -0.07 -13.60 24.03
N SER A 172 -0.74 -14.72 24.32
CA SER A 172 -0.09 -16.03 24.48
C SER A 172 0.12 -16.75 23.15
N LYS A 173 -0.60 -16.34 22.11
CA LYS A 173 -0.54 -16.95 20.77
C LYS A 173 -0.86 -15.90 19.72
N TYR A 174 0.09 -15.67 18.84
CA TYR A 174 0.04 -14.69 17.77
C TYR A 174 0.95 -15.16 16.62
N HIS A 175 0.76 -14.61 15.43
CA HIS A 175 1.57 -14.91 14.26
C HIS A 175 2.68 -13.86 14.10
N SER A 176 2.30 -12.58 14.13
CA SER A 176 3.21 -11.43 14.12
C SER A 176 2.92 -10.49 15.29
N GLY A 177 3.79 -9.50 15.52
CA GLY A 177 3.56 -8.49 16.56
C GLY A 177 3.58 -9.05 17.99
N VAL A 178 2.56 -8.71 18.78
CA VAL A 178 2.46 -9.00 20.22
C VAL A 178 1.15 -9.67 20.65
N ALA A 179 0.12 -9.71 19.80
CA ALA A 179 -1.16 -10.34 20.12
C ALA A 179 -1.98 -10.68 18.88
N SER A 180 -2.89 -11.64 19.04
CA SER A 180 -3.90 -11.96 18.02
C SER A 180 -5.32 -11.89 18.58
N LEU A 181 -6.30 -11.95 17.70
CA LEU A 181 -7.70 -12.08 18.09
C LEU A 181 -8.01 -13.53 18.45
N LEU A 182 -8.38 -13.76 19.70
CA LEU A 182 -9.01 -14.98 20.16
C LEU A 182 -10.53 -14.89 19.96
N VAL A 183 -11.09 -15.86 19.22
CA VAL A 183 -12.53 -16.06 19.08
C VAL A 183 -12.90 -17.36 19.77
N THR A 184 -13.81 -17.30 20.74
CA THR A 184 -14.33 -18.49 21.43
C THR A 184 -15.79 -18.74 21.03
N MET A 185 -16.04 -19.92 20.45
CA MET A 185 -17.36 -20.29 19.97
C MET A 185 -18.36 -20.41 21.12
N PRO A 186 -19.59 -19.90 20.94
CA PRO A 186 -20.60 -19.94 21.99
C PRO A 186 -21.10 -21.37 22.24
N ILE A 187 -21.78 -21.54 23.37
CA ILE A 187 -22.52 -22.78 23.66
C ILE A 187 -23.86 -22.70 22.92
N ASN A 188 -23.93 -23.14 21.66
CA ASN A 188 -25.20 -23.30 20.95
C ASN A 188 -25.26 -24.62 20.18
N ASN A 189 -26.24 -25.44 20.57
CA ASN A 189 -26.63 -26.72 19.98
C ASN A 189 -27.45 -26.53 18.68
N SER A 190 -26.91 -25.80 17.69
CA SER A 190 -27.59 -25.60 16.41
C SER A 190 -26.73 -26.06 15.24
N THR A 191 -27.22 -27.05 14.50
CA THR A 191 -26.62 -27.72 13.34
C THR A 191 -26.74 -26.93 12.03
N THR A 192 -26.71 -25.60 12.07
CA THR A 192 -26.80 -24.75 10.88
C THR A 192 -25.48 -24.06 10.57
N THR A 193 -25.15 -24.00 9.27
CA THR A 193 -23.94 -23.45 8.62
C THR A 193 -23.12 -22.54 9.53
N VAL A 194 -21.97 -23.06 9.98
CA VAL A 194 -21.17 -22.40 11.00
C VAL A 194 -20.21 -21.40 10.34
N GLY A 195 -20.49 -20.11 10.49
CA GLY A 195 -19.59 -19.04 10.09
C GLY A 195 -19.05 -18.28 11.28
N ALA A 196 -17.73 -18.12 11.40
CA ALA A 196 -17.17 -17.08 12.26
C ALA A 196 -17.09 -15.76 11.52
N ALA A 197 -17.89 -14.76 11.92
CA ALA A 197 -17.55 -13.38 11.66
C ALA A 197 -16.30 -13.10 12.47
N VAL A 198 -15.20 -12.75 11.83
CA VAL A 198 -13.97 -12.46 12.58
C VAL A 198 -13.72 -10.97 12.57
N PHE A 199 -14.16 -10.30 11.52
CA PHE A 199 -14.02 -8.87 11.35
C PHE A 199 -15.28 -8.30 10.73
N ASN A 200 -15.94 -7.40 11.47
CA ASN A 200 -16.96 -6.54 10.89
C ASN A 200 -16.34 -5.22 10.47
N TYR A 201 -16.34 -4.96 9.17
CA TYR A 201 -15.78 -3.74 8.58
C TYR A 201 -16.84 -2.65 8.38
N SER A 202 -18.06 -2.84 8.92
CA SER A 202 -19.13 -1.84 8.88
C SER A 202 -18.82 -0.58 9.67
N ASP A 203 -17.87 -0.62 10.61
CA ASP A 203 -17.69 0.42 11.62
C ASP A 203 -16.57 1.42 11.29
N PHE A 204 -16.00 1.37 10.07
CA PHE A 204 -14.79 2.13 9.70
C PHE A 204 -15.02 3.22 8.65
N THR A 205 -14.17 4.25 8.70
CA THR A 205 -14.26 5.50 7.92
C THR A 205 -13.90 5.36 6.45
N THR A 206 -13.26 4.26 6.02
CA THR A 206 -12.80 4.07 4.64
C THR A 206 -13.77 3.19 3.87
N VAL A 207 -14.55 3.80 2.98
CA VAL A 207 -15.48 3.13 2.06
C VAL A 207 -14.70 2.54 0.89
N LEU A 208 -14.90 1.25 0.57
CA LEU A 208 -14.29 0.65 -0.63
C LEU A 208 -14.92 1.23 -1.89
N GLU A 209 -14.13 1.39 -2.95
CA GLU A 209 -14.56 2.00 -4.21
C GLU A 209 -15.47 1.05 -5.00
N ALA A 210 -16.42 1.56 -5.79
CA ALA A 210 -17.19 0.75 -6.74
C ALA A 210 -16.31 0.17 -7.85
N ASN A 211 -16.74 -0.94 -8.44
CA ASN A 211 -16.11 -1.62 -9.59
C ASN A 211 -14.61 -1.87 -9.40
N THR A 212 -14.19 -2.18 -8.17
CA THR A 212 -12.78 -2.31 -7.81
C THR A 212 -12.50 -3.67 -7.22
N THR A 213 -11.45 -4.32 -7.71
CA THR A 213 -10.99 -5.62 -7.21
C THR A 213 -10.09 -5.44 -5.99
N TYR A 214 -10.33 -6.25 -4.97
CA TYR A 214 -9.55 -6.31 -3.73
C TYR A 214 -9.22 -7.77 -3.39
N THR A 215 -8.08 -7.97 -2.74
CA THR A 215 -7.69 -9.23 -2.11
C THR A 215 -7.60 -9.03 -0.60
N VAL A 216 -8.29 -9.89 0.14
CA VAL A 216 -8.12 -10.05 1.59
C VAL A 216 -7.19 -11.22 1.86
N SER A 217 -6.32 -11.11 2.86
CA SER A 217 -5.61 -12.25 3.43
C SER A 217 -5.49 -12.12 4.94
N LEU A 218 -5.42 -13.23 5.65
CA LEU A 218 -5.19 -13.28 7.10
C LEU A 218 -4.55 -14.61 7.48
N TRP A 219 -4.03 -14.68 8.69
CA TRP A 219 -3.53 -15.91 9.27
C TRP A 219 -4.50 -16.43 10.32
N VAL A 220 -4.76 -17.74 10.32
CA VAL A 220 -5.57 -18.42 11.33
C VAL A 220 -4.80 -19.60 11.92
N TRP A 221 -4.85 -19.76 13.24
CA TRP A 221 -4.34 -20.96 13.88
C TRP A 221 -5.35 -22.10 13.76
N VAL A 222 -4.94 -23.21 13.13
CA VAL A 222 -5.79 -24.40 12.96
C VAL A 222 -5.60 -25.35 14.14
N PRO A 223 -6.62 -25.57 14.99
CA PRO A 223 -6.53 -26.50 16.12
C PRO A 223 -6.50 -27.98 15.67
N THR A 224 -6.23 -28.90 16.60
CA THR A 224 -6.09 -30.36 16.36
C THR A 224 -7.32 -31.05 15.75
N SER A 225 -8.51 -30.51 15.97
CA SER A 225 -9.78 -31.02 15.40
C SER A 225 -9.82 -30.83 13.87
N THR A 226 -10.52 -31.70 13.16
CA THR A 226 -10.66 -31.60 11.69
C THR A 226 -11.49 -30.38 11.31
N VAL A 227 -10.80 -29.28 11.03
CA VAL A 227 -11.37 -27.98 10.65
C VAL A 227 -10.63 -27.49 9.42
N SER A 228 -11.37 -27.16 8.37
CA SER A 228 -10.82 -26.50 7.17
C SER A 228 -11.37 -25.08 7.13
N PRO A 229 -10.68 -24.12 7.76
CA PRO A 229 -11.14 -22.74 7.79
C PRO A 229 -11.05 -22.15 6.38
N THR A 230 -11.99 -21.26 6.06
CA THR A 230 -12.03 -20.54 4.77
C THR A 230 -12.38 -19.09 5.01
N ILE A 231 -11.95 -18.19 4.11
CA ILE A 231 -12.41 -16.80 4.15
C ILE A 231 -13.66 -16.63 3.29
N SER A 232 -14.67 -15.99 3.86
CA SER A 232 -15.86 -15.52 3.15
C SER A 232 -16.03 -14.01 3.37
N ILE A 233 -16.66 -13.35 2.41
CA ILE A 233 -16.82 -11.89 2.39
C ILE A 233 -18.32 -11.59 2.21
N GLN A 234 -18.94 -10.86 3.16
CA GLN A 234 -20.35 -10.41 3.11
C GLN A 234 -20.50 -8.88 3.01
N GLY A 235 -21.65 -8.35 2.56
CA GLY A 235 -21.86 -6.92 2.18
C GLY A 235 -22.64 -6.71 0.88
N SER A 236 -23.32 -5.57 0.75
CA SER A 236 -24.19 -5.20 -0.38
C SER A 236 -23.38 -4.81 -1.63
N GLY A 237 -23.80 -5.28 -2.81
CA GLY A 237 -23.24 -4.84 -4.09
C GLY A 237 -21.82 -5.31 -4.37
N ARG A 238 -21.58 -6.62 -4.44
CA ARG A 238 -20.36 -7.23 -5.01
C ARG A 238 -20.68 -8.44 -5.88
N THR A 239 -19.78 -8.80 -6.79
CA THR A 239 -19.75 -10.15 -7.35
C THR A 239 -19.06 -11.05 -6.32
N ALA A 240 -19.85 -11.89 -5.64
CA ALA A 240 -19.27 -12.97 -4.85
C ALA A 240 -18.49 -13.89 -5.81
N PRO A 241 -17.29 -14.39 -5.47
CA PRO A 241 -16.97 -15.73 -5.95
C PRO A 241 -18.06 -16.64 -5.35
N THR A 242 -18.78 -17.37 -6.21
CA THR A 242 -19.85 -18.31 -5.83
C THR A 242 -19.35 -19.54 -5.05
N ASN A 243 -18.11 -19.54 -4.54
CA ASN A 243 -17.54 -20.59 -3.69
C ASN A 243 -16.27 -20.06 -3.00
N PRO A 244 -15.90 -20.55 -1.81
CA PRO A 244 -14.83 -19.97 -0.99
C PRO A 244 -13.48 -20.16 -1.66
N ALA A 245 -12.70 -19.08 -1.76
CA ALA A 245 -11.32 -19.13 -2.20
C ALA A 245 -10.50 -20.04 -1.26
N GLU A 246 -9.72 -20.93 -1.88
CA GLU A 246 -8.74 -21.89 -1.33
C GLU A 246 -9.07 -22.62 -0.02
N ARG A 247 -9.57 -23.86 -0.17
CA ARG A 247 -9.51 -24.92 0.84
C ARG A 247 -8.13 -25.58 0.81
N THR A 248 -7.13 -25.05 1.49
CA THR A 248 -5.83 -25.76 1.52
C THR A 248 -5.16 -25.67 2.86
N SER A 249 -5.71 -26.41 3.81
CA SER A 249 -4.90 -26.98 4.87
C SER A 249 -5.71 -28.04 5.61
N ASN A 250 -5.31 -29.31 5.45
CA ASN A 250 -5.54 -30.36 6.46
C ASN A 250 -4.43 -30.33 7.53
N THR A 251 -3.57 -29.31 7.49
CA THR A 251 -2.43 -29.09 8.37
C THR A 251 -2.90 -28.50 9.70
N LYS A 252 -2.72 -29.29 10.76
CA LYS A 252 -3.17 -28.99 12.12
C LYS A 252 -2.03 -28.37 12.93
N ASN A 253 -2.38 -27.72 14.03
CA ASN A 253 -1.43 -27.16 15.02
C ASN A 253 -0.42 -26.20 14.41
N GLN A 254 -0.88 -25.36 13.48
CA GLN A 254 -0.05 -24.35 12.87
C GLN A 254 -0.89 -23.18 12.39
N TRP A 255 -0.20 -22.07 12.16
CA TRP A 255 -0.74 -20.92 11.45
C TRP A 255 -0.89 -21.26 9.97
N VAL A 256 -2.06 -20.93 9.42
CA VAL A 256 -2.40 -21.12 8.01
C VAL A 256 -2.86 -19.78 7.46
N ARG A 257 -2.25 -19.38 6.36
CA ARG A 257 -2.65 -18.18 5.64
C ARG A 257 -3.84 -18.49 4.75
N LEU A 258 -4.91 -17.72 4.90
CA LEU A 258 -6.07 -17.75 4.04
C LEU A 258 -6.11 -16.47 3.21
N ASN A 259 -6.67 -16.54 2.00
CA ASN A 259 -6.85 -15.38 1.13
C ASN A 259 -8.14 -15.51 0.30
N ASN A 260 -8.69 -14.38 -0.16
CA ASN A 260 -9.83 -14.35 -1.07
C ASN A 260 -9.83 -13.03 -1.87
N THR A 261 -10.13 -13.10 -3.17
CA THR A 261 -10.21 -11.94 -4.06
C THR A 261 -11.66 -11.70 -4.48
N PHE A 262 -12.10 -10.44 -4.43
CA PHE A 262 -13.46 -10.04 -4.76
C PHE A 262 -13.51 -8.69 -5.47
N THR A 263 -14.59 -8.43 -6.20
CA THR A 263 -14.84 -7.13 -6.84
C THR A 263 -16.09 -6.49 -6.26
N THR A 264 -15.97 -5.26 -5.78
CA THR A 264 -17.10 -4.41 -5.38
C THR A 264 -17.87 -3.96 -6.62
N LEU A 265 -19.20 -3.97 -6.59
CA LEU A 265 -20.07 -3.41 -7.63
C LEU A 265 -20.50 -1.98 -7.29
N THR A 266 -20.70 -1.70 -6.01
CA THR A 266 -20.99 -0.37 -5.48
C THR A 266 -19.97 0.02 -4.44
N SER A 267 -19.76 1.31 -4.23
CA SER A 267 -18.94 1.77 -3.11
C SER A 267 -19.61 1.38 -1.80
N GLY A 268 -18.86 0.84 -0.85
CA GLY A 268 -19.45 0.36 0.40
C GLY A 268 -18.47 -0.35 1.33
N SER A 269 -19.00 -0.77 2.48
CA SER A 269 -18.27 -1.60 3.44
C SER A 269 -18.48 -3.08 3.16
N VAL A 270 -17.49 -3.89 3.52
CA VAL A 270 -17.58 -5.35 3.49
C VAL A 270 -17.50 -5.90 4.91
N VAL A 271 -17.68 -7.20 5.06
CA VAL A 271 -17.52 -7.92 6.32
C VAL A 271 -16.73 -9.18 6.00
N ILE A 272 -15.68 -9.47 6.76
CA ILE A 272 -14.78 -10.60 6.52
C ILE A 272 -15.05 -11.68 7.58
N TYR A 273 -15.38 -12.87 7.09
CA TYR A 273 -15.67 -14.04 7.89
C TYR A 273 -14.57 -15.07 7.71
N VAL A 274 -14.17 -15.73 8.79
CA VAL A 274 -13.47 -17.01 8.73
C VAL A 274 -14.50 -18.09 9.04
N LEU A 275 -14.92 -18.82 8.03
CA LEU A 275 -15.89 -19.90 8.19
C LEU A 275 -15.16 -21.18 8.60
N ASN A 276 -15.70 -21.89 9.58
CA ASN A 276 -15.31 -23.27 9.83
C ASN A 276 -16.27 -24.18 9.06
N ASN A 277 -15.76 -24.91 8.06
CA ASN A 277 -16.57 -25.84 7.26
C ASN A 277 -16.82 -27.21 7.93
N ALA A 278 -16.59 -27.34 9.23
CA ALA A 278 -16.96 -28.54 9.98
C ALA A 278 -18.48 -28.63 10.15
N ALA A 279 -19.03 -29.84 10.04
CA ALA A 279 -20.48 -30.09 10.19
C ALA A 279 -21.01 -29.76 11.60
N THR A 280 -20.14 -29.75 12.61
CA THR A 280 -20.46 -29.41 14.01
C THR A 280 -19.27 -28.70 14.64
N THR A 281 -19.48 -27.53 15.24
CA THR A 281 -18.50 -26.90 16.14
C THR A 281 -18.77 -27.28 17.58
N VAL A 282 -17.71 -27.64 18.31
CA VAL A 282 -17.81 -27.87 19.76
C VAL A 282 -17.83 -26.52 20.45
N ALA A 283 -18.77 -26.33 21.38
CA ALA A 283 -18.80 -25.13 22.22
C ALA A 283 -17.45 -24.91 22.92
N GLY A 284 -17.00 -23.66 23.01
CA GLY A 284 -15.69 -23.35 23.58
C GLY A 284 -14.50 -23.66 22.66
N THR A 285 -14.72 -24.08 21.41
CA THR A 285 -13.64 -24.13 20.41
C THR A 285 -13.06 -22.74 20.20
N GLN A 286 -11.73 -22.63 20.25
CA GLN A 286 -10.99 -21.39 20.14
C GLN A 286 -10.26 -21.29 18.81
N TYR A 287 -10.27 -20.08 18.24
CA TYR A 287 -9.54 -19.72 17.03
C TYR A 287 -8.70 -18.48 17.31
N TRP A 288 -7.48 -18.46 16.78
CA TRP A 288 -6.60 -17.28 16.81
C TRP A 288 -6.43 -16.76 15.41
N ILE A 289 -6.62 -15.46 15.24
CA ILE A 289 -6.63 -14.83 13.92
C ILE A 289 -5.81 -13.55 13.97
N ASP A 290 -4.98 -13.39 12.96
CA ASP A 290 -3.94 -12.38 12.94
C ASP A 290 -3.64 -11.91 11.51
N ASP A 291 -2.79 -10.87 11.40
CA ASP A 291 -2.15 -10.46 10.15
C ASP A 291 -3.12 -10.16 8.99
N VAL A 292 -4.25 -9.51 9.28
CA VAL A 292 -5.23 -9.16 8.27
C VAL A 292 -4.69 -8.06 7.34
N MET A 293 -4.69 -8.39 6.06
CA MET A 293 -4.44 -7.48 4.95
C MET A 293 -5.69 -7.39 4.10
N LEU A 294 -6.09 -6.17 3.74
CA LEU A 294 -7.05 -5.92 2.67
C LEU A 294 -6.39 -4.95 1.70
N VAL A 295 -6.11 -5.39 0.47
CA VAL A 295 -5.37 -4.61 -0.51
C VAL A 295 -6.13 -4.54 -1.83
N LYS A 296 -5.99 -3.43 -2.56
CA LYS A 296 -6.55 -3.28 -3.91
C LYS A 296 -5.74 -4.12 -4.89
N GLY A 297 -6.41 -4.78 -5.83
CA GLY A 297 -5.81 -5.70 -6.80
C GLY A 297 -6.04 -7.17 -6.47
N THR A 298 -5.30 -8.04 -7.14
CA THR A 298 -5.39 -9.50 -7.00
C THR A 298 -4.28 -10.10 -6.16
N GLU A 299 -3.25 -9.32 -5.82
CA GLU A 299 -2.06 -9.81 -5.13
C GLU A 299 -2.29 -10.08 -3.64
N VAL A 300 -1.64 -11.12 -3.14
CA VAL A 300 -1.67 -11.50 -1.72
C VAL A 300 -0.46 -10.86 -1.02
N ALA A 301 -0.58 -9.59 -0.67
CA ALA A 301 0.51 -8.80 -0.06
C ALA A 301 0.93 -9.36 1.31
N ASN A 302 2.24 -9.46 1.59
CA ASN A 302 2.74 -9.85 2.91
C ASN A 302 2.19 -8.93 4.01
N TYR A 303 2.00 -9.47 5.22
CA TYR A 303 1.51 -8.66 6.32
C TYR A 303 2.50 -7.54 6.62
N ALA A 304 1.96 -6.32 6.63
CA ALA A 304 2.64 -5.14 7.10
C ALA A 304 1.59 -4.11 7.52
N ASP A 305 1.94 -3.39 8.57
CA ASP A 305 1.07 -2.44 9.25
C ASP A 305 1.82 -1.11 9.44
N GLY A 306 1.19 -0.09 9.99
CA GLY A 306 1.85 1.21 10.20
C GLY A 306 3.02 1.21 11.20
N ASN A 307 3.35 0.06 11.82
CA ASN A 307 4.51 -0.13 12.68
C ASN A 307 5.65 -0.87 11.95
N SER A 308 5.33 -1.56 10.86
CA SER A 308 6.27 -2.28 10.01
C SER A 308 7.19 -1.31 9.26
N ALA A 309 8.43 -1.73 8.99
CA ALA A 309 9.41 -0.87 8.35
C ALA A 309 8.92 -0.35 6.98
N GLY A 310 8.96 0.97 6.80
CA GLY A 310 8.51 1.64 5.57
C GLY A 310 7.00 1.86 5.47
N TRP A 311 6.21 1.29 6.35
CA TRP A 311 4.76 1.48 6.43
C TRP A 311 4.39 2.52 7.48
N VAL A 312 3.27 3.21 7.27
CA VAL A 312 2.77 4.26 8.17
C VAL A 312 1.25 4.23 8.33
N TRP A 313 0.78 4.70 9.48
CA TRP A 313 -0.64 4.95 9.72
C TRP A 313 -1.14 6.15 8.91
N ASN A 314 -2.25 5.98 8.18
CA ASN A 314 -2.94 7.04 7.44
C ASN A 314 -3.88 7.87 8.35
N GLY A 315 -3.57 7.96 9.65
CA GLY A 315 -4.43 8.53 10.68
C GLY A 315 -3.94 8.20 12.08
N THR A 316 -4.86 8.00 13.03
CA THR A 316 -4.50 7.61 14.40
C THR A 316 -3.87 6.22 14.41
N ALA A 317 -2.70 6.10 15.04
CA ALA A 317 -1.99 4.83 15.15
C ALA A 317 -2.89 3.72 15.71
N ASN A 318 -2.86 2.54 15.07
CA ASN A 318 -3.67 1.37 15.41
C ASN A 318 -5.19 1.53 15.25
N ASN A 319 -5.67 2.69 14.78
CA ASN A 319 -7.09 2.97 14.60
C ASN A 319 -7.35 3.61 13.23
N SER A 320 -6.56 3.26 12.22
CA SER A 320 -6.72 3.74 10.84
C SER A 320 -6.11 2.72 9.88
N SER A 321 -6.34 2.87 8.57
CA SER A 321 -5.60 2.10 7.55
C SER A 321 -4.10 2.45 7.58
N SER A 322 -3.25 1.58 7.02
CA SER A 322 -1.83 1.87 6.81
C SER A 322 -1.47 1.86 5.31
N SER A 323 -0.39 2.56 4.97
CA SER A 323 0.20 2.53 3.63
C SER A 323 1.68 2.22 3.73
N GLY A 324 2.21 1.48 2.75
CA GLY A 324 3.62 1.17 2.65
C GLY A 324 4.11 1.08 1.22
N PRO A 325 5.43 0.85 1.05
CA PRO A 325 6.00 0.70 -0.27
C PRO A 325 5.36 -0.45 -1.05
N ALA A 326 5.45 -0.39 -2.38
CA ALA A 326 5.05 -1.48 -3.26
C ALA A 326 5.83 -2.78 -2.94
N LEU A 327 5.22 -3.94 -3.26
CA LEU A 327 5.82 -5.27 -3.10
C LEU A 327 7.13 -5.41 -3.88
#